data_AF-A0A522B015-F1
#
_entry.id   AF-A0A522B015-F1
#
_cell.length_a   1.000
_cell.length_b   1.000
_cell.length_c   1.000
_cell.angle_alpha   90.00
_cell.angle_beta   90.00
_cell.angle_gamma   90.00
#
_symmetry.space_group_name_H-M   'P 1'
#
loop_
_entity.id
_entity.type
_entity.pdbx_description
1 polymer ?
#
loop_
_entity_poly.entity_id
_entity_poly.type
_entity_poly.pdbx_seq_one_letter_code
_entity_poly.pdbx_strand_id
1 'polypeptide(L)'
;MKDFAERVERFAHAVEARDGAAFGSLFTPDAVYHDAIYGAVHGREAIARMLVDDWYRDGDRWLWDMHDPVADDRGGYVRYTASFRSINRFSEGNRIVALGVAMFGFADGLFSSYHEIANGTPALWDLNVRGEHLERVVRRIADAQRNSASLARHYSG
;
A
#
# COMPACT_ATOMS: atom_id res chain seq x y z
N MET A 1 18.13 -2.35 8.25
CA MET A 1 18.27 -0.87 8.29
C MET A 1 18.07 -0.38 9.73
N LYS A 2 19.04 0.33 10.33
CA LYS A 2 19.04 0.64 11.78
C LYS A 2 17.96 1.64 12.23
N ASP A 3 17.51 2.51 11.34
CA ASP A 3 16.54 3.59 11.57
C ASP A 3 15.16 3.28 10.95
N PHE A 4 14.84 1.98 10.77
CA PHE A 4 13.62 1.58 10.05
C PHE A 4 12.32 2.11 10.68
N ALA A 5 12.21 2.05 12.02
CA ALA A 5 11.05 2.57 12.74
C ALA A 5 10.80 4.06 12.47
N GLU A 6 11.84 4.89 12.58
CA GLU A 6 11.76 6.33 12.30
C GLU A 6 11.37 6.59 10.84
N ARG A 7 11.85 5.78 9.89
CA ARG A 7 11.52 5.97 8.47
C ARG A 7 10.08 5.63 8.14
N VAL A 8 9.51 4.59 8.74
CA VAL A 8 8.09 4.28 8.54
C VAL A 8 7.18 5.29 9.25
N GLU A 9 7.62 5.89 10.36
CA GLU A 9 6.92 7.05 10.94
C GLU A 9 6.96 8.26 9.99
N ARG A 10 8.12 8.57 9.39
CA ARG A 10 8.24 9.61 8.35
C ARG A 10 7.38 9.32 7.12
N PHE A 11 7.27 8.04 6.73
CA PHE A 11 6.35 7.61 5.69
C PHE A 11 4.91 8.00 6.05
N ALA A 12 4.45 7.61 7.24
CA ALA A 12 3.10 7.91 7.70
C ALA A 12 2.83 9.42 7.70
N HIS A 13 3.73 10.20 8.30
CA HIS A 13 3.60 11.65 8.34
C HIS A 13 3.56 12.30 6.95
N ALA A 14 4.40 11.84 6.01
CA ALA A 14 4.39 12.36 4.65
C ALA A 14 3.06 12.07 3.93
N VAL A 15 2.49 10.88 4.13
CA VAL A 15 1.17 10.54 3.59
C VAL A 15 0.09 11.45 4.18
N GLU A 16 0.01 11.58 5.50
CA GLU A 16 -1.01 12.39 6.19
C GLU A 16 -0.94 13.88 5.81
N ALA A 17 0.27 14.39 5.61
CA ALA A 17 0.53 15.77 5.20
C ALA A 17 0.35 16.03 3.70
N ARG A 18 0.05 15.00 2.88
CA ARG A 18 0.09 15.06 1.41
C ARG A 18 1.44 15.56 0.87
N ASP A 19 2.54 15.22 1.53
CA ASP A 19 3.88 15.65 1.14
C ASP A 19 4.54 14.62 0.23
N GLY A 20 4.27 14.73 -1.07
CA GLY A 20 4.87 13.87 -2.09
C GLY A 20 6.41 13.94 -2.12
N ALA A 21 7.00 15.09 -1.80
CA ALA A 21 8.44 15.26 -1.85
C ALA A 21 9.12 14.53 -0.68
N ALA A 22 8.59 14.70 0.54
CA ALA A 22 9.05 13.95 1.70
C ALA A 22 8.83 12.45 1.53
N PHE A 23 7.67 12.04 0.99
CA PHE A 23 7.35 10.65 0.73
C PHE A 23 8.32 10.01 -0.26
N GLY A 24 8.51 10.63 -1.42
CA GLY A 24 9.44 10.15 -2.45
C GLY A 24 10.88 10.07 -1.96
N SER A 25 11.31 11.01 -1.10
CA SER A 25 12.68 11.03 -0.56
C SER A 25 13.08 9.77 0.21
N LEU A 26 12.11 8.97 0.69
CA LEU A 26 12.35 7.72 1.40
C LEU A 26 12.78 6.58 0.46
N PHE A 27 12.52 6.69 -0.84
CA PHE A 27 12.71 5.63 -1.83
C PHE A 27 13.95 5.85 -2.67
N THR A 28 14.61 4.80 -3.19
CA THR A 28 15.68 4.96 -4.20
C THR A 28 15.14 5.57 -5.49
N PRO A 29 15.98 6.19 -6.35
CA PRO A 29 15.51 6.79 -7.61
C PRO A 29 14.73 5.83 -8.51
N ASP A 30 15.10 4.56 -8.49
CA ASP A 30 14.57 3.44 -9.29
C ASP A 30 13.63 2.50 -8.50
N ALA A 31 13.22 2.89 -7.29
CA ALA A 31 12.43 2.03 -6.41
C ALA A 31 11.12 1.57 -7.04
N VAL A 32 10.60 0.43 -6.60
CA VAL A 32 9.30 -0.09 -7.04
C VAL A 32 8.33 -0.14 -5.86
N TYR A 33 7.19 0.51 -6.00
CA TYR A 33 6.10 0.50 -5.02
C TYR A 33 4.94 -0.34 -5.55
N HIS A 34 4.60 -1.43 -4.87
CA HIS A 34 3.44 -2.26 -5.19
C HIS A 34 2.26 -1.88 -4.30
N ASP A 35 1.38 -1.03 -4.83
CA ASP A 35 0.15 -0.60 -4.20
C ASP A 35 -0.96 -1.65 -4.42
N ALA A 36 -1.73 -1.97 -3.37
CA ALA A 36 -2.81 -2.96 -3.46
C ALA A 36 -3.96 -2.55 -4.40
N ILE A 37 -4.12 -1.26 -4.69
CA ILE A 37 -5.20 -0.67 -5.50
C ILE A 37 -4.69 -0.32 -6.90
N TYR A 38 -3.62 0.47 -6.99
CA TYR A 38 -3.09 1.03 -8.24
C TYR A 38 -2.05 0.15 -8.93
N GLY A 39 -1.54 -0.87 -8.24
CA GLY A 39 -0.53 -1.79 -8.78
C GLY A 39 0.89 -1.24 -8.64
N ALA A 40 1.79 -1.69 -9.52
CA ALA A 40 3.22 -1.36 -9.42
C ALA A 40 3.52 0.03 -10.00
N VAL A 41 4.21 0.86 -9.22
CA VAL A 41 4.71 2.19 -9.60
C VAL A 41 6.23 2.20 -9.53
N HIS A 42 6.86 2.66 -10.61
CA HIS A 42 8.32 2.60 -10.78
C HIS A 42 8.94 3.99 -10.72
N GLY A 43 9.94 4.13 -9.85
CA GLY A 43 10.75 5.31 -9.66
C GLY A 43 10.20 6.30 -8.63
N ARG A 44 11.11 6.91 -7.87
CA ARG A 44 10.82 7.86 -6.78
C ARG A 44 9.80 8.93 -7.16
N GLU A 45 10.00 9.57 -8.31
CA GLU A 45 9.16 10.68 -8.76
C GLU A 45 7.73 10.23 -9.07
N ALA A 46 7.56 9.01 -9.59
CA ALA A 46 6.23 8.45 -9.84
C ALA A 46 5.55 8.05 -8.52
N ILE A 47 6.32 7.50 -7.57
CA ILE A 47 5.82 7.16 -6.22
C ILE A 47 5.34 8.42 -5.48
N ALA A 48 6.10 9.52 -5.56
CA ALA A 48 5.72 10.81 -4.99
C ALA A 48 4.41 11.35 -5.60
N ARG A 49 4.27 11.27 -6.93
CA ARG A 49 3.05 11.70 -7.63
C ARG A 49 1.85 10.82 -7.33
N MET A 50 2.01 9.50 -7.23
CA MET A 50 0.93 8.57 -6.89
C MET A 50 0.23 8.99 -5.58
N LEU A 51 1.00 9.32 -4.54
CA LEU A 51 0.44 9.85 -3.29
C LEU A 51 -0.42 11.10 -3.54
N VAL A 52 0.11 12.09 -4.27
CA VAL A 52 -0.54 13.42 -4.38
C VAL A 52 -1.70 13.42 -5.38
N ASP A 53 -1.59 12.66 -6.47
CA ASP A 53 -2.45 12.73 -7.65
C ASP A 53 -3.45 11.58 -7.72
N ASP A 54 -3.09 10.38 -7.23
CA ASP A 54 -3.96 9.21 -7.25
C ASP A 54 -4.68 9.05 -5.91
N TRP A 55 -3.92 8.90 -4.81
CA TRP A 55 -4.53 8.66 -3.49
C TRP A 55 -5.41 9.84 -3.06
N TYR A 56 -4.91 11.06 -3.19
CA TYR A 56 -5.67 12.26 -2.80
C TYR A 56 -6.77 12.70 -3.78
N ARG A 57 -6.83 12.10 -4.97
CA ARG A 57 -7.99 12.23 -5.86
C ARG A 57 -9.16 11.40 -5.37
N ASP A 58 -8.88 10.19 -4.87
CA ASP A 58 -9.90 9.20 -4.52
C ASP A 58 -10.30 9.25 -3.01
N GLY A 59 -9.51 9.94 -2.17
CA GLY A 59 -9.82 10.17 -0.76
C GLY A 59 -9.05 11.31 -0.10
N ASP A 60 -9.50 11.76 1.07
CA ASP A 60 -8.78 12.71 1.92
C ASP A 60 -8.68 12.24 3.38
N ARG A 61 -8.08 13.07 4.24
CA ARG A 61 -7.92 12.78 5.68
C ARG A 61 -7.27 11.40 5.89
N TRP A 62 -6.22 11.14 5.13
CA TRP A 62 -5.41 9.94 5.24
C TRP A 62 -4.82 9.84 6.64
N LEU A 63 -4.76 8.62 7.18
CA LEU A 63 -4.12 8.27 8.44
C LEU A 63 -3.36 6.96 8.23
N TRP A 64 -2.16 6.86 8.80
CA TRP A 64 -1.34 5.67 8.71
C TRP A 64 -0.66 5.35 10.04
N ASP A 65 -1.08 4.26 10.69
CA ASP A 65 -0.40 3.77 11.86
C ASP A 65 0.59 2.66 11.46
N MET A 66 1.83 2.79 11.91
CA MET A 66 2.92 1.84 11.67
C MET A 66 3.21 1.09 12.97
N HIS A 67 2.76 -0.16 13.06
CA HIS A 67 2.87 -0.99 14.25
C HIS A 67 4.02 -1.99 14.15
N ASP A 68 4.73 -2.14 15.26
CA ASP A 68 5.71 -3.21 15.47
C ASP A 68 6.78 -3.30 14.35
N PRO A 69 7.43 -2.19 13.95
CA PRO A 69 8.41 -2.22 12.86
C PRO A 69 9.61 -3.09 13.22
N VAL A 70 9.92 -4.05 12.35
CA VAL A 70 11.06 -4.97 12.48
C VAL A 70 11.87 -4.95 11.19
N ALA A 71 13.19 -4.90 11.30
CA ALA A 71 14.08 -4.93 10.14
C ALA A 71 15.36 -5.69 10.44
N ASP A 72 15.89 -6.34 9.41
CA ASP A 72 17.23 -6.91 9.39
C ASP A 72 18.03 -6.34 8.20
N ASP A 73 19.06 -7.07 7.76
CA ASP A 73 19.88 -6.71 6.61
C ASP A 73 19.22 -7.05 5.26
N ARG A 74 18.15 -7.87 5.28
CA ARG A 74 17.43 -8.33 4.08
C ARG A 74 16.23 -7.44 3.76
N GLY A 75 15.58 -6.89 4.78
CA GLY A 75 14.40 -6.04 4.58
C GLY A 75 13.72 -5.63 5.88
N GLY A 76 12.58 -4.95 5.75
CA GLY A 76 11.75 -4.48 6.85
C GLY A 76 10.31 -4.94 6.72
N TYR A 77 9.66 -5.20 7.85
CA TYR A 77 8.26 -5.54 7.96
C TYR A 77 7.60 -4.65 8.99
N VAL A 78 6.40 -4.19 8.70
CA VAL A 78 5.58 -3.40 9.63
C VAL A 78 4.12 -3.75 9.41
N ARG A 79 3.39 -4.00 10.50
CA ARG A 79 1.94 -4.12 10.42
C ARG A 79 1.36 -2.72 10.35
N TYR A 80 0.43 -2.47 9.46
CA TYR A 80 -0.15 -1.14 9.33
C TYR A 80 -1.67 -1.13 9.52
N THR A 81 -2.16 0.04 9.92
CA THR A 81 -3.56 0.46 9.74
C THR A 81 -3.55 1.68 8.83
N ALA A 82 -4.17 1.57 7.66
CA ALA A 82 -4.32 2.68 6.73
C ALA A 82 -5.80 3.06 6.64
N SER A 83 -6.10 4.35 6.65
CA SER A 83 -7.46 4.80 6.43
C SER A 83 -7.54 6.12 5.70
N PHE A 84 -8.66 6.34 5.00
CA PHE A 84 -8.97 7.61 4.35
C PHE A 84 -10.48 7.82 4.36
N ARG A 85 -10.91 9.07 4.21
CA ARG A 85 -12.30 9.39 3.91
C ARG A 85 -12.47 9.42 2.40
N SER A 86 -13.41 8.64 1.88
CA SER A 86 -13.61 8.53 0.44
C SER A 86 -14.25 9.79 -0.14
N ILE A 87 -13.76 10.22 -1.31
CA ILE A 87 -14.35 11.29 -2.15
C ILE A 87 -15.10 10.67 -3.35
N ASN A 88 -15.01 9.34 -3.53
CA ASN A 88 -15.71 8.64 -4.60
C ASN A 88 -17.23 8.78 -4.45
N ARG A 89 -17.93 9.12 -5.53
CA ARG A 89 -19.39 9.32 -5.56
C ARG A 89 -20.23 8.18 -4.98
N PHE A 90 -19.73 6.95 -4.94
CA PHE A 90 -20.46 5.78 -4.45
C PHE A 90 -20.29 5.51 -2.95
N SER A 91 -19.31 6.17 -2.32
CA SER A 91 -18.92 5.98 -0.92
C SER A 91 -18.51 7.30 -0.26
N GLU A 92 -18.95 8.43 -0.80
CA GLU A 92 -18.52 9.76 -0.36
C GLU A 92 -18.76 9.96 1.14
N GLY A 93 -17.73 10.38 1.85
CA GLY A 93 -17.78 10.58 3.31
C GLY A 93 -17.54 9.33 4.14
N ASN A 94 -17.58 8.12 3.57
CA ASN A 94 -17.26 6.89 4.31
C ASN A 94 -15.78 6.88 4.72
N ARG A 95 -15.50 6.42 5.95
CA ARG A 95 -14.16 6.10 6.40
C ARG A 95 -13.81 4.69 5.92
N ILE A 96 -12.86 4.60 5.01
CA ILE A 96 -12.34 3.33 4.49
C ILE A 96 -11.13 2.95 5.33
N VAL A 97 -11.10 1.72 5.84
CA VAL A 97 -9.99 1.21 6.66
C VAL A 97 -9.46 -0.08 6.06
N ALA A 98 -8.15 -0.16 5.91
CA ALA A 98 -7.43 -1.37 5.51
C ALA A 98 -6.35 -1.70 6.55
N LEU A 99 -6.20 -3.00 6.81
CA LEU A 99 -5.15 -3.53 7.66
C LEU A 99 -4.23 -4.39 6.81
N GLY A 100 -2.94 -4.38 7.10
CA GLY A 100 -2.01 -5.21 6.35
C GLY A 100 -0.63 -5.29 6.96
N VAL A 101 0.27 -5.92 6.21
CA VAL A 101 1.70 -5.92 6.48
C VAL A 101 2.40 -5.32 5.27
N ALA A 102 3.19 -4.28 5.50
CA ALA A 102 4.07 -3.71 4.51
C ALA A 102 5.47 -4.32 4.65
N MET A 103 6.08 -4.59 3.50
CA MET A 103 7.35 -5.30 3.31
C MET A 103 8.26 -4.39 2.49
N PHE A 104 9.44 -4.09 3.03
CA PHE A 104 10.37 -3.11 2.48
C PHE A 104 11.67 -3.78 2.08
N GLY A 105 12.13 -3.49 0.87
CA GLY A 105 13.50 -3.74 0.44
C GLY A 105 14.38 -2.51 0.73
N PHE A 106 15.66 -2.74 1.00
CA PHE A 106 16.61 -1.67 1.30
C PHE A 106 17.74 -1.61 0.27
N ALA A 107 18.14 -0.41 -0.12
CA ALA A 107 19.41 -0.14 -0.80
C ALA A 107 19.90 1.26 -0.47
N ASP A 108 21.20 1.41 -0.21
CA ASP A 108 21.86 2.69 0.07
C ASP A 108 21.16 3.55 1.14
N GLY A 109 20.64 2.90 2.18
CA GLY A 109 19.94 3.59 3.27
C GLY A 109 18.55 4.13 2.89
N LEU A 110 17.97 3.69 1.77
CA LEU A 110 16.63 4.04 1.29
C LEU A 110 15.79 2.79 1.03
N PHE A 111 14.49 2.98 0.82
CA PHE A 111 13.60 1.92 0.38
C PHE A 111 13.77 1.66 -1.11
N SER A 112 14.27 0.48 -1.48
CA SER A 112 14.37 0.05 -2.88
C SER A 112 13.09 -0.60 -3.39
N SER A 113 12.27 -1.14 -2.49
CA SER A 113 10.96 -1.68 -2.83
C SER A 113 9.97 -1.54 -1.68
N TYR A 114 8.70 -1.46 -2.03
CA TYR A 114 7.56 -1.60 -1.12
C TYR A 114 6.60 -2.63 -1.69
N HIS A 115 6.15 -3.55 -0.85
CA HIS A 115 5.08 -4.50 -1.15
C HIS A 115 4.18 -4.64 0.06
N GLU A 116 2.92 -4.99 -0.16
CA GLU A 116 1.99 -5.22 0.93
C GLU A 116 1.10 -6.45 0.76
N ILE A 117 0.69 -7.01 1.88
CA ILE A 117 -0.43 -7.95 1.98
C ILE A 117 -1.52 -7.23 2.76
N ALA A 118 -2.55 -6.79 2.04
CA ALA A 118 -3.66 -6.02 2.60
C ALA A 118 -4.90 -6.91 2.76
N ASN A 119 -5.59 -6.79 3.90
CA ASN A 119 -6.98 -7.25 4.01
C ASN A 119 -7.91 -6.18 3.42
N GLY A 120 -8.09 -6.25 2.10
CA GLY A 120 -8.92 -5.31 1.36
C GLY A 120 -10.43 -5.57 1.46
N THR A 121 -10.87 -6.71 2.02
CA THR A 121 -12.29 -7.10 1.98
C THR A 121 -13.21 -6.13 2.73
N PRO A 122 -12.91 -5.70 3.97
CA PRO A 122 -13.70 -4.66 4.65
C PRO A 122 -13.67 -3.33 3.89
N ALA A 123 -12.52 -2.94 3.35
CA ALA A 123 -12.38 -1.71 2.57
C ALA A 123 -13.26 -1.73 1.31
N LEU A 124 -13.33 -2.84 0.57
CA LEU A 124 -14.23 -3.01 -0.57
C LEU A 124 -15.71 -2.88 -0.15
N TRP A 125 -16.06 -3.37 1.04
CA TRP A 125 -17.39 -3.19 1.58
C TRP A 125 -17.68 -1.70 1.82
N ASP A 126 -16.81 -0.98 2.52
CA ASP A 126 -17.03 0.44 2.85
C ASP A 126 -16.97 1.36 1.62
N LEU A 127 -16.21 0.96 0.58
CA LEU A 127 -16.18 1.60 -0.74
C LEU A 127 -17.44 1.36 -1.58
N ASN A 128 -18.41 0.64 -1.04
CA ASN A 128 -19.65 0.29 -1.71
C ASN A 128 -19.45 -0.49 -3.03
N VAL A 129 -18.40 -1.31 -3.11
CA VAL A 129 -18.19 -2.27 -4.20
C VAL A 129 -19.20 -3.41 -4.02
N ARG A 130 -20.12 -3.59 -4.98
CA ARG A 130 -21.27 -4.49 -4.86
C ARG A 130 -21.50 -5.34 -6.11
N GLY A 131 -22.31 -6.39 -5.95
CA GLY A 131 -22.83 -7.23 -7.05
C GLY A 131 -21.73 -7.75 -7.97
N GLU A 132 -21.98 -7.69 -9.28
CA GLU A 132 -21.03 -8.13 -10.32
C GLU A 132 -19.69 -7.41 -10.27
N HIS A 133 -19.62 -6.18 -9.74
CA HIS A 133 -18.34 -5.49 -9.59
C HIS A 133 -17.48 -6.13 -8.50
N LEU A 134 -18.08 -6.45 -7.34
CA LEU A 134 -17.39 -7.16 -6.26
C LEU A 134 -16.93 -8.55 -6.74
N GLU A 135 -17.79 -9.28 -7.44
CA GLU A 135 -17.44 -10.60 -7.99
C GLU A 135 -16.24 -10.50 -8.94
N ARG A 136 -16.23 -9.52 -9.86
CA ARG A 136 -15.10 -9.30 -10.77
C ARG A 136 -13.80 -8.99 -10.03
N VAL A 137 -13.85 -8.14 -9.00
CA VAL A 137 -12.66 -7.80 -8.19
C VAL A 137 -12.12 -9.03 -7.47
N VAL A 138 -12.98 -9.77 -6.77
CA VAL A 138 -12.59 -10.98 -6.03
C VAL A 138 -12.06 -12.06 -6.98
N ARG A 139 -12.72 -12.28 -8.13
CA ARG A 139 -12.28 -13.25 -9.13
C ARG A 139 -10.89 -12.89 -9.67
N ARG A 140 -10.66 -11.62 -10.01
CA ARG A 140 -9.34 -11.15 -10.47
C ARG A 140 -8.23 -11.43 -9.45
N ILE A 141 -8.50 -11.18 -8.16
CA ILE A 141 -7.54 -11.45 -7.08
C ILE A 141 -7.29 -12.96 -6.94
N ALA A 142 -8.36 -13.76 -6.96
CA ALA A 142 -8.25 -15.21 -6.89
C ALA A 142 -7.49 -15.82 -8.07
N ASP A 143 -7.73 -15.34 -9.29
CA ASP A 143 -7.03 -15.79 -10.50
C ASP A 143 -5.54 -15.43 -10.44
N ALA A 144 -5.20 -14.21 -10.01
CA ALA A 144 -3.82 -13.80 -9.82
C ALA A 144 -3.09 -14.70 -8.80
N GLN A 145 -3.77 -15.05 -7.70
CA GLN A 145 -3.22 -15.96 -6.70
C GLN A 145 -3.02 -17.38 -7.26
N ARG A 146 -4.01 -17.92 -7.99
CA ARG A 146 -3.93 -19.26 -8.60
C ARG A 146 -2.86 -19.36 -9.67
N ASN A 147 -2.65 -18.29 -10.43
CA ASN A 147 -1.62 -18.24 -11.48
C ASN A 147 -0.22 -17.93 -10.94
N SER A 148 -0.07 -17.69 -9.64
CA SER A 148 1.24 -17.45 -9.04
C SER A 148 2.11 -18.71 -9.05
N ALA A 149 3.27 -18.64 -9.71
CA ALA A 149 4.24 -19.73 -9.71
C ALA A 149 4.72 -20.09 -8.30
N SER A 150 4.82 -19.12 -7.38
CA SER A 150 5.22 -19.39 -5.99
C SER A 150 4.17 -20.18 -5.20
N LEU A 151 2.91 -20.15 -5.65
CA LEU A 151 1.80 -20.85 -5.01
C LEU A 151 1.40 -22.14 -5.73
N ALA A 152 2.05 -22.48 -6.86
CA ALA A 152 1.69 -23.63 -7.68
C ALA A 152 1.61 -24.94 -6.87
N ARG A 153 2.56 -25.17 -5.96
CA ARG A 153 2.57 -26.36 -5.07
C ARG A 153 1.37 -26.40 -4.11
N HIS A 154 0.81 -25.25 -3.74
CA HIS A 154 -0.34 -25.17 -2.83
C HIS A 154 -1.68 -25.44 -3.54
N TYR A 155 -1.69 -25.45 -4.87
CA TYR A 155 -2.86 -25.73 -5.70
C TYR A 155 -2.83 -27.09 -6.41
N SER A 156 -1.73 -27.85 -6.29
CA SER A 156 -1.55 -29.14 -6.98
C SER A 156 -2.18 -30.34 -6.24
N GLY A 157 -3.17 -30.09 -5.38
CA GLY A 157 -3.86 -31.11 -4.56
C GLY A 157 -5.08 -31.71 -5.24
#